data_AF-A0A4Y8CA40-F1
#
_entry.id   AF-A0A4Y8CA40-F1
#
_cell.length_a   1.000
_cell.length_b   1.000
_cell.length_c   1.000
_cell.angle_alpha   90.00
_cell.angle_beta   90.00
_cell.angle_gamma   90.00
#
_symmetry.space_group_name_H-M   'P 1'
#
loop_
_entity.id
_entity.type
_entity.pdbx_description
1 polymer ?
#
loop_
_entity_poly.entity_id
_entity_poly.type
_entity_poly.pdbx_seq_one_letter_code
_entity_poly.pdbx_strand_id
1 'polypeptide(L)'
;LIHKFFGLPIFLFLMWLLFQLTFSLGQIPMDYIESGFNALGEFVKNNISNTFIASALADGIIAGVGAVILFLPNIMILFLGIALLETTGYMSRVAFLLDGILHKFGLHGKSFIPLITGFGCSVPAFMATRTLKNKRDRLLTLFVINFMSCGARLPVYVLFIG
;
A
#
# COMPACT_ATOMS: atom_id res chain seq x y z
N LEU A 1 18.27 26.80 -6.31
CA LEU A 1 17.15 27.33 -5.50
C LEU A 1 16.16 26.22 -5.09
N ILE A 2 16.49 24.99 -4.70
CA ILE A 2 17.41 24.46 -3.68
C ILE A 2 17.37 25.23 -2.36
N HIS A 3 16.22 25.25 -1.68
CA HIS A 3 16.25 25.24 -0.21
C HIS A 3 16.22 23.78 0.25
N LYS A 4 17.38 23.28 0.66
CA LYS A 4 17.61 21.96 1.27
C LYS A 4 16.68 21.67 2.45
N PHE A 5 16.09 22.73 3.04
CA PHE A 5 15.22 22.68 4.20
C PHE A 5 13.72 22.65 3.88
N PHE A 6 13.26 23.25 2.76
CA PHE A 6 11.84 23.29 2.39
C PHE A 6 11.42 22.11 1.49
N GLY A 7 12.35 21.45 0.81
CA GLY A 7 12.03 20.31 -0.05
C GLY A 7 11.56 19.06 0.73
N LEU A 8 12.10 18.82 1.92
CA LEU A 8 11.69 17.72 2.79
C LEU A 8 10.24 17.88 3.33
N PRO A 9 9.83 19.03 3.90
CA PRO A 9 8.47 19.22 4.37
C PRO A 9 7.45 19.24 3.23
N ILE A 10 7.78 19.79 2.05
CA ILE A 10 6.89 19.72 0.87
C ILE A 10 6.70 18.26 0.42
N PHE A 11 7.76 17.47 0.41
CA PHE A 11 7.67 16.04 0.09
C PHE A 11 6.82 15.28 1.11
N LEU A 12 7.04 15.52 2.40
CA LEU A 12 6.28 14.89 3.47
C LEU A 12 4.79 15.27 3.40
N PHE A 13 4.50 16.54 3.13
CA PHE A 13 3.14 17.05 2.93
C PHE A 13 2.47 16.41 1.71
N LEU A 14 3.19 16.30 0.59
CA LEU A 14 2.68 15.66 -0.63
C LEU A 14 2.37 14.17 -0.40
N MET A 15 3.26 13.45 0.29
CA MET A 15 3.04 12.05 0.67
C MET A 15 1.86 11.91 1.63
N TRP A 16 1.78 12.77 2.64
CA TRP A 16 0.64 12.81 3.56
C TRP A 16 -0.68 13.03 2.82
N LEU A 17 -0.71 13.99 1.89
CA LEU A 17 -1.89 14.28 1.07
C LEU A 17 -2.25 13.09 0.17
N LEU A 18 -1.25 12.39 -0.39
CA LEU A 18 -1.48 11.19 -1.19
C LEU A 18 -2.08 10.05 -0.37
N PHE A 19 -1.56 9.81 0.83
CA PHE A 19 -2.14 8.81 1.75
C PHE A 19 -3.56 9.19 2.16
N GLN A 20 -3.78 10.45 2.55
CA GLN A 20 -5.10 10.94 2.94
C GLN A 20 -6.12 10.77 1.81
N LEU A 21 -5.73 11.12 0.58
CA LEU A 21 -6.59 11.01 -0.60
C LEU A 21 -6.84 9.55 -0.98
N THR A 22 -5.83 8.69 -0.85
CA THR A 22 -5.95 7.25 -1.09
C THR A 22 -6.89 6.57 -0.10
N PHE A 23 -6.76 6.86 1.19
CA PHE A 23 -7.64 6.27 2.20
C PHE A 23 -9.05 6.86 2.12
N SER A 24 -9.18 8.18 1.93
CA SER A 24 -10.48 8.84 1.83
C SER A 24 -11.29 8.40 0.60
N LEU A 25 -10.64 8.28 -0.56
CA LEU A 25 -11.31 7.78 -1.78
C LEU A 25 -11.43 6.27 -1.79
N GLY A 26 -10.56 5.56 -1.05
CA GLY A 26 -10.53 4.11 -0.95
C GLY A 26 -11.63 3.53 -0.05
N GLN A 27 -12.06 4.26 0.99
CA GLN A 27 -13.16 3.81 1.85
C GLN A 27 -14.48 3.69 1.07
N ILE A 28 -14.75 4.59 0.14
CA ILE A 28 -15.99 4.59 -0.66
C ILE A 28 -16.19 3.25 -1.40
N PRO A 29 -15.27 2.78 -2.27
CA PRO A 29 -15.41 1.49 -2.94
C PRO A 29 -15.30 0.29 -1.97
N MET A 30 -14.59 0.43 -0.85
CA MET A 30 -14.58 -0.61 0.18
C MET A 30 -15.99 -0.84 0.73
N ASP A 31 -16.70 0.21 1.12
CA ASP A 31 -18.05 0.09 1.71
C ASP A 31 -19.07 -0.50 0.71
N TYR A 32 -18.95 -0.17 -0.59
CA TYR A 32 -19.79 -0.75 -1.64
C TYR A 32 -19.52 -2.25 -1.85
N ILE A 33 -18.26 -2.67 -1.80
CA ILE A 33 -17.88 -4.07 -1.93
C ILE A 33 -18.33 -4.84 -0.69
N GLU A 34 -18.11 -4.29 0.51
CA GLU A 34 -18.51 -4.92 1.77
C GLU A 34 -20.02 -5.14 1.84
N SER A 35 -20.82 -4.14 1.49
CA SER A 35 -22.29 -4.28 1.43
C SER A 35 -22.74 -5.31 0.39
N GLY A 36 -22.09 -5.38 -0.77
CA GLY A 36 -22.37 -6.40 -1.80
C GLY A 36 -22.04 -7.83 -1.33
N PHE A 37 -20.90 -8.01 -0.67
CA PHE A 37 -20.50 -9.31 -0.11
C PHE A 37 -21.37 -9.72 1.09
N ASN A 38 -21.80 -8.78 1.92
CA ASN A 38 -22.73 -9.03 3.03
C ASN A 38 -24.11 -9.47 2.52
N ALA A 39 -24.66 -8.81 1.49
CA ALA A 39 -25.93 -9.21 0.88
C ALA A 39 -25.85 -10.63 0.25
N LEU A 40 -24.72 -10.96 -0.38
CA LEU A 40 -24.44 -12.31 -0.87
C LEU A 40 -24.35 -13.34 0.28
N GLY A 41 -23.71 -12.98 1.39
CA GLY A 41 -23.62 -13.81 2.59
C GLY A 41 -25.00 -14.12 3.19
N GLU A 42 -25.87 -13.11 3.29
CA GLU A 42 -27.26 -13.28 3.76
C GLU A 42 -28.10 -14.13 2.79
N PHE A 43 -27.94 -13.95 1.48
CA PHE A 43 -28.63 -14.76 0.49
C PHE A 43 -28.26 -16.25 0.56
N VAL A 44 -26.98 -16.54 0.83
CA VAL A 44 -26.48 -17.91 1.01
C VAL A 44 -26.98 -18.50 2.34
N LYS A 45 -27.02 -17.72 3.42
CA LYS A 45 -27.59 -18.15 4.71
C LYS A 45 -29.09 -18.45 4.63
N ASN A 46 -29.84 -17.73 3.78
CA ASN A 46 -31.28 -17.93 3.61
C ASN A 46 -31.67 -19.11 2.71
N ASN A 47 -30.78 -19.55 1.78
CA ASN A 47 -31.07 -20.66 0.86
C ASN A 47 -30.56 -22.03 1.34
N ILE A 48 -29.68 -22.08 2.35
CA ILE A 48 -29.08 -23.32 2.86
C ILE A 48 -29.64 -23.63 4.25
N SER A 49 -30.36 -24.74 4.37
CA SER A 49 -31.01 -25.21 5.59
C SER A 49 -30.06 -25.74 6.68
N ASN A 50 -28.78 -25.96 6.37
CA ASN A 50 -27.78 -26.47 7.31
C ASN A 50 -26.87 -25.33 7.81
N THR A 51 -27.09 -24.91 9.06
CA THR A 51 -26.48 -23.71 9.68
C THR A 51 -24.95 -23.76 9.73
N PHE A 52 -24.35 -24.94 9.87
CA PHE A 52 -22.89 -25.11 9.92
C PHE A 52 -22.22 -24.88 8.56
N ILE A 53 -22.82 -25.37 7.47
CA ILE A 53 -22.30 -25.25 6.11
C ILE A 53 -22.53 -23.83 5.57
N ALA A 54 -23.70 -23.26 5.88
CA ALA A 54 -24.03 -21.88 5.51
C ALA A 54 -23.07 -20.86 6.14
N SER A 55 -22.75 -21.03 7.43
CA SER A 55 -21.81 -20.15 8.15
C SER A 55 -20.37 -20.31 7.66
N ALA A 56 -19.93 -21.55 7.36
CA ALA A 56 -18.60 -21.79 6.81
C ALA A 56 -18.40 -21.17 5.40
N LEU A 57 -19.43 -21.19 4.55
CA LEU A 57 -19.39 -20.57 3.22
C LEU A 57 -19.51 -19.04 3.28
N ALA A 58 -20.44 -18.51 4.08
CA ALA A 58 -20.69 -17.08 4.18
C ALA A 58 -19.59 -16.35 4.97
N ASP A 59 -19.29 -16.80 6.19
CA ASP A 59 -18.35 -16.11 7.07
C ASP A 59 -16.89 -16.58 6.87
N GLY A 60 -16.69 -17.74 6.22
CA GLY A 60 -15.35 -18.26 5.90
C GLY A 60 -14.88 -17.84 4.51
N ILE A 61 -15.53 -18.35 3.46
CA ILE A 61 -15.07 -18.16 2.07
C ILE A 61 -15.47 -16.78 1.54
N ILE A 62 -16.74 -16.40 1.68
CA ILE A 62 -17.27 -15.15 1.12
C ILE A 62 -16.66 -13.95 1.84
N ALA A 63 -16.62 -13.95 3.17
CA ALA A 63 -15.96 -12.90 3.93
C ALA A 63 -14.43 -12.87 3.70
N GLY A 64 -13.78 -14.04 3.58
CA GLY A 64 -12.35 -14.13 3.29
C GLY A 64 -11.97 -13.59 1.92
N VAL A 65 -12.75 -13.90 0.88
CA VAL A 65 -12.56 -13.36 -0.48
C VAL A 65 -12.92 -11.88 -0.52
N GLY A 66 -13.98 -11.48 0.18
CA GLY A 66 -14.36 -10.07 0.37
C GLY A 66 -13.20 -9.25 0.94
N ALA A 67 -12.55 -9.75 2.00
CA ALA A 67 -11.40 -9.09 2.61
C ALA A 67 -10.25 -8.85 1.62
N VAL A 68 -9.94 -9.82 0.75
CA VAL A 68 -8.88 -9.65 -0.27
C VAL A 68 -9.30 -8.60 -1.32
N ILE A 69 -10.55 -8.63 -1.76
CA ILE A 69 -11.07 -7.72 -2.79
C ILE A 69 -11.17 -6.29 -2.26
N LEU A 70 -11.46 -6.09 -0.97
CA LEU A 70 -11.48 -4.77 -0.33
C LEU A 70 -10.13 -4.05 -0.42
N PHE A 71 -9.01 -4.76 -0.49
CA PHE A 71 -7.69 -4.12 -0.67
C PHE A 71 -7.41 -3.65 -2.10
N LEU A 72 -8.10 -4.19 -3.10
CA LEU A 72 -7.82 -3.92 -4.50
C LEU A 72 -8.07 -2.44 -4.90
N PRO A 73 -9.19 -1.79 -4.52
CA PRO A 73 -9.43 -0.38 -4.81
C PRO A 73 -8.34 0.54 -4.26
N ASN A 74 -7.91 0.33 -3.01
CA ASN A 74 -6.89 1.16 -2.37
C ASN A 74 -5.54 1.02 -3.09
N ILE A 75 -5.15 -0.19 -3.49
CA ILE A 75 -3.91 -0.42 -4.25
C ILE A 75 -3.98 0.27 -5.62
N MET A 76 -5.12 0.20 -6.31
CA MET A 76 -5.30 0.88 -7.59
C MET A 76 -5.16 2.40 -7.47
N ILE A 77 -5.81 3.01 -6.47
CA ILE A 77 -5.73 4.47 -6.24
C ILE A 77 -4.30 4.88 -5.87
N LEU A 78 -3.64 4.12 -4.99
CA LEU A 78 -2.25 4.39 -4.61
C LEU A 78 -1.31 4.29 -5.81
N PHE A 79 -1.48 3.27 -6.66
CA PHE A 79 -0.69 3.10 -7.87
C PHE A 79 -0.93 4.23 -8.88
N LEU A 80 -2.18 4.65 -9.06
CA LEU A 80 -2.54 5.81 -9.90
C LEU A 80 -1.87 7.09 -9.38
N GLY A 81 -1.89 7.30 -8.07
CA GLY A 81 -1.24 8.43 -7.41
C GLY A 81 0.27 8.46 -7.62
N ILE A 82 0.93 7.30 -7.49
CA ILE A 82 2.36 7.15 -7.76
C ILE A 82 2.67 7.39 -9.24
N ALA A 83 1.86 6.86 -10.16
CA ALA A 83 2.03 7.07 -11.60
C ALA A 83 1.87 8.55 -11.99
N LEU A 84 0.96 9.28 -11.34
CA LEU A 84 0.84 10.74 -11.50
C LEU A 84 2.08 11.48 -10.97
N LEU A 85 2.65 11.06 -9.84
CA LEU A 85 3.90 11.64 -9.34
C LEU A 85 5.12 11.33 -10.20
N GLU A 86 5.13 10.18 -10.85
CA GLU A 86 6.17 9.78 -11.80
C GLU A 86 6.08 10.63 -13.08
N THR A 87 4.88 10.75 -13.66
CA THR A 87 4.63 11.52 -14.90
C THR A 87 4.81 13.02 -14.75
N THR A 88 4.54 13.60 -13.57
CA THR A 88 4.78 15.03 -13.29
C THR A 88 6.27 15.40 -13.15
N GLY A 89 7.18 14.41 -13.20
CA GLY A 89 8.62 14.64 -13.02
C GLY A 89 8.96 15.21 -11.63
N TYR A 90 8.07 15.03 -10.65
CA TYR A 90 8.33 15.41 -9.26
C TYR A 90 9.25 14.37 -8.60
N MET A 91 9.08 13.08 -8.95
CA MET A 91 9.97 12.00 -8.52
C MET A 91 11.44 12.21 -8.95
N SER A 92 11.70 12.72 -10.15
CA SER A 92 13.07 12.97 -10.63
C SER A 92 13.74 14.13 -9.87
N ARG A 93 12.97 15.16 -9.47
CA ARG A 93 13.44 16.26 -8.61
C ARG A 93 13.65 15.85 -7.16
N VAL A 94 12.76 15.03 -6.62
CA VAL A 94 12.82 14.53 -5.23
C VAL A 94 13.94 13.51 -5.03
N ALA A 95 14.15 12.60 -6.00
CA ALA A 95 15.26 11.65 -5.95
C ALA A 95 16.63 12.36 -5.89
N PHE A 96 16.78 13.47 -6.61
CA PHE A 96 17.99 14.30 -6.59
C PHE A 96 18.20 15.03 -5.25
N LEU A 97 17.10 15.44 -4.59
CA LEU A 97 17.16 16.13 -3.30
C LEU A 97 17.50 15.18 -2.14
N LEU A 98 17.12 13.91 -2.25
CA LEU A 98 17.31 12.88 -1.23
C LEU A 98 18.56 12.03 -1.41
N ASP A 99 19.20 12.09 -2.58
CA ASP A 99 20.50 11.44 -2.84
C ASP A 99 21.54 11.82 -1.77
N GLY A 100 21.52 13.07 -1.27
CA GLY A 100 22.43 13.55 -0.23
C GLY A 100 22.23 12.95 1.18
N ILE A 101 21.03 12.50 1.55
CA ILE A 101 20.75 11.87 2.86
C ILE A 101 20.98 10.36 2.76
N LEU A 102 20.58 9.74 1.64
CA LEU A 102 20.75 8.31 1.41
C LEU A 102 22.21 7.91 1.22
N HIS A 103 23.05 8.78 0.65
CA HIS A 103 24.50 8.55 0.54
C HIS A 103 25.18 8.37 1.90
N LYS A 104 24.68 9.02 2.97
CA LYS A 104 25.19 8.84 4.34
C LYS A 104 24.90 7.45 4.92
N PHE A 105 23.86 6.78 4.42
CA PHE A 105 23.49 5.41 4.79
C PHE A 105 24.02 4.34 3.82
N GLY A 106 24.81 4.75 2.81
CA GLY A 106 25.38 3.83 1.82
C GLY A 106 24.40 3.34 0.75
N LEU A 107 23.23 3.98 0.61
CA LEU A 107 22.22 3.66 -0.41
C LEU A 107 22.19 4.71 -1.51
N HIS A 108 21.98 4.27 -2.76
CA HIS A 108 21.80 5.15 -3.91
C HIS A 108 20.42 5.84 -3.83
N GLY A 109 20.29 7.13 -4.18
CA GLY A 109 19.00 7.85 -4.18
C GLY A 109 17.88 7.21 -4.99
N LYS A 110 18.18 6.25 -5.87
CA LYS A 110 17.21 5.41 -6.59
C LYS A 110 16.49 4.39 -5.69
N SER A 111 17.04 4.05 -4.52
CA SER A 111 16.44 3.12 -3.55
C SER A 111 15.33 3.75 -2.71
N PHE A 112 15.17 5.08 -2.75
CA PHE A 112 14.13 5.76 -2.00
C PHE A 112 12.73 5.54 -2.60
N ILE A 113 12.64 5.44 -3.93
CA ILE A 113 11.37 5.24 -4.65
C ILE A 113 10.68 3.94 -4.20
N PRO A 114 11.36 2.77 -4.20
CA PRO A 114 10.78 1.54 -3.65
C PRO A 114 10.43 1.62 -2.16
N LEU A 115 11.22 2.34 -1.36
CA LEU A 115 10.99 2.46 0.08
C LEU A 115 9.69 3.21 0.40
N ILE A 116 9.44 4.35 -0.26
CA ILE A 116 8.18 5.10 -0.09
C ILE A 116 7.00 4.26 -0.56
N THR A 117 7.10 3.65 -1.73
CA THR A 117 6.05 2.79 -2.29
C THR A 117 5.75 1.61 -1.35
N GLY A 118 6.75 1.16 -0.58
CA GLY A 118 6.65 0.11 0.43
C GLY A 118 5.76 0.44 1.62
N PHE A 119 5.61 1.72 1.98
CA PHE A 119 4.66 2.13 3.01
C PHE A 119 3.19 1.97 2.58
N GLY A 120 2.91 2.12 1.28
CA GLY A 120 1.57 1.88 0.73
C GLY A 120 1.27 0.40 0.60
N CYS A 121 2.06 -0.29 -0.22
CA CYS A 121 1.91 -1.72 -0.46
C CYS A 121 3.27 -2.36 -0.77
N SER A 122 3.55 -3.51 -0.16
CA SER A 122 4.80 -4.25 -0.34
C SER A 122 4.98 -4.81 -1.75
N VAL A 123 3.89 -5.10 -2.47
CA VAL A 123 3.92 -5.71 -3.82
C VAL A 123 4.53 -4.78 -4.88
N PRO A 124 4.00 -3.55 -5.13
CA PRO A 124 4.60 -2.62 -6.09
C PRO A 124 5.99 -2.16 -5.66
N ALA A 125 6.25 -2.07 -4.36
CA ALA A 125 7.58 -1.76 -3.84
C ALA A 125 8.60 -2.82 -4.22
N PHE A 126 8.25 -4.11 -4.07
CA PHE A 126 9.07 -5.23 -4.55
C PHE A 126 9.33 -5.13 -6.06
N MET A 127 8.30 -4.84 -6.87
CA MET A 127 8.45 -4.68 -8.32
C MET A 127 9.38 -3.51 -8.69
N ALA A 128 9.29 -2.39 -7.96
CA ALA A 128 10.13 -1.21 -8.18
C ALA A 128 11.62 -1.48 -7.92
N THR A 129 11.96 -2.41 -7.01
CA THR A 129 13.36 -2.77 -6.72
C THR A 129 14.10 -3.40 -7.92
N ARG A 130 13.38 -3.87 -8.97
CA ARG A 130 14.03 -4.41 -10.18
C ARG A 130 14.85 -3.36 -10.94
N THR A 131 14.58 -2.07 -10.71
CA THR A 131 15.27 -0.96 -11.36
C THR A 131 16.65 -0.67 -10.77
N LEU A 132 16.98 -1.25 -9.61
CA LEU A 132 18.30 -1.11 -8.98
C LEU A 132 19.34 -2.02 -9.68
N LYS A 133 20.38 -1.39 -10.22
CA LYS A 133 21.51 -2.09 -10.88
C LYS A 133 22.39 -2.86 -9.88
N ASN A 134 22.49 -2.38 -8.64
CA ASN A 134 23.39 -2.94 -7.63
C ASN A 134 22.68 -4.03 -6.81
N LYS A 135 23.25 -5.24 -6.77
CA LYS A 135 22.64 -6.39 -6.07
C LYS A 135 22.55 -6.18 -4.55
N ARG A 136 23.57 -5.55 -3.94
CA ARG A 136 23.61 -5.25 -2.49
C ARG A 136 22.47 -4.30 -2.09
N ASP A 137 22.32 -3.20 -2.82
CA ASP A 137 21.29 -2.20 -2.56
C ASP A 137 19.89 -2.79 -2.79
N ARG A 138 19.72 -3.65 -3.80
CA ARG A 138 18.47 -4.37 -4.04
C ARG A 138 18.08 -5.28 -2.88
N LEU A 139 19.03 -6.08 -2.37
CA LEU A 139 18.77 -6.98 -1.24
C LEU A 139 18.40 -6.20 0.03
N LEU A 140 19.16 -5.14 0.36
CA LEU A 140 18.87 -4.27 1.48
C LEU A 140 17.48 -3.64 1.38
N THR A 141 17.13 -3.11 0.21
CA THR A 141 15.82 -2.49 -0.03
C THR A 141 14.68 -3.50 0.12
N LEU A 142 14.85 -4.73 -0.38
CA LEU A 142 13.86 -5.81 -0.23
C LEU A 142 13.65 -6.23 1.23
N PHE A 143 14.72 -6.30 2.03
CA PHE A 143 14.61 -6.57 3.47
C PHE A 143 13.89 -5.43 4.19
N VAL A 144 14.22 -4.17 3.89
CA VAL A 144 13.59 -3.00 4.52
C VAL A 144 12.10 -2.89 4.15
N ILE A 145 11.73 -3.12 2.89
CA ILE A 145 10.31 -3.15 2.46
C ILE A 145 9.53 -4.21 3.23
N ASN A 146 10.15 -5.36 3.52
CA ASN A 146 9.51 -6.39 4.33
C ASN A 146 9.26 -5.97 5.78
N PHE A 147 10.02 -5.04 6.34
CA PHE A 147 9.76 -4.51 7.68
C PHE A 147 8.77 -3.33 7.69
N MET A 148 8.44 -2.77 6.52
CA MET A 148 7.40 -1.74 6.43
C MET A 148 6.01 -2.35 6.62
N SER A 149 5.24 -1.74 7.52
CA SER A 149 3.88 -2.19 7.80
C SER A 149 2.92 -1.56 6.81
N CYS A 150 2.49 -2.31 5.80
CA CYS A 150 1.38 -1.90 4.96
C CYS A 150 0.05 -2.03 5.74
N GLY A 151 -0.99 -1.35 5.28
CA GLY A 151 -2.33 -1.38 5.91
C GLY A 151 -2.92 -2.79 6.11
N ALA A 152 -2.46 -3.78 5.34
CA ALA A 152 -2.87 -5.18 5.49
C ALA A 152 -2.23 -5.91 6.70
N ARG A 153 -1.19 -5.35 7.34
CA ARG A 153 -0.60 -5.92 8.57
C ARG A 153 -1.22 -5.38 9.85
N LEU A 154 -1.89 -4.22 9.80
CA LEU A 154 -2.61 -3.67 10.94
C LEU A 154 -3.64 -4.65 11.52
N PRO A 155 -4.49 -5.33 10.71
CA PRO A 155 -5.44 -6.31 11.23
C PRO A 155 -4.74 -7.47 11.96
N VAL A 156 -3.58 -7.92 11.45
CA VAL A 156 -2.79 -9.00 12.07
C VAL A 156 -2.21 -8.55 13.40
N TYR A 157 -1.67 -7.33 13.49
CA TYR A 157 -1.19 -6.79 14.76
C TYR A 157 -2.31 -6.62 15.78
N VAL A 158 -3.49 -6.20 15.35
CA VAL A 158 -4.68 -6.13 16.22
C VAL A 158 -5.10 -7.52 16.70
N LEU A 159 -5.02 -8.55 15.84
CA LEU A 159 -5.32 -9.95 16.20
C LEU A 159 -4.32 -10.57 17.18
N PHE A 160 -3.05 -10.18 17.16
CA PHE A 160 -2.02 -10.70 18.09
C PHE A 160 -1.96 -9.96 19.42
N ILE A 161 -2.45 -8.72 19.48
CA ILE A 161 -2.52 -7.91 20.71
C ILE A 161 -3.86 -8.13 21.44
N GLY A 162 -4.88 -8.67 20.75
CA GLY A 162 -6.19 -9.05 21.30
C GLY A 162 -6.23 -10.45 21.90
#